data_AF-A0A1V4VY72-F1
#
_entry.id   AF-A0A1V4VY72-F1
#
_cell.length_a   1.000
_cell.length_b   1.000
_cell.length_c   1.000
_cell.angle_alpha   90.00
_cell.angle_beta   90.00
_cell.angle_gamma   90.00
#
_symmetry.space_group_name_H-M   'P 1'
#
loop_
_entity.id
_entity.type
_entity.pdbx_description
1 polymer ?
#
loop_
_entity_poly.entity_id
_entity_poly.type
_entity_poly.pdbx_seq_one_letter_code
_entity_poly.pdbx_strand_id
1 'polypeptide(L)'
;MAKQGKREFTLTASGYEYDKELAKLSVKVFPALQALIANQHDLIEISKIHAPEKSIFLEAHLTELVEVEETIAKEYTKHCAKREELKIKRQNKEKIVKDMPQSEENNNIQYGYDEHVKDTEALLDEAANRMSPGLPSARFAAPPKALVKQEDKDVRRIAIGASIKALSALLGRELNEQELSVIESQVDSYL
;
A
#
# COMPACT_ATOMS: atom_id res chain seq x y z
N MET A 1 11.29 -17.79 22.62
CA MET A 1 10.83 -18.07 21.24
C MET A 1 9.65 -17.17 20.93
N ALA A 2 9.85 -16.13 20.12
CA ALA A 2 8.80 -15.19 19.78
C ALA A 2 7.80 -15.88 18.83
N LYS A 3 6.52 -15.95 19.22
CA LYS A 3 5.44 -16.38 18.33
C LYS A 3 5.43 -15.42 17.13
N GLN A 4 5.76 -15.91 15.94
CA GLN A 4 5.51 -15.18 14.70
C GLN A 4 4.02 -14.82 14.67
N GLY A 5 3.69 -13.53 14.73
CA GLY A 5 2.32 -13.07 14.63
C GLY A 5 1.71 -13.60 13.33
N LYS A 6 0.45 -14.05 13.38
CA LYS A 6 -0.28 -14.47 12.18
C LYS A 6 -0.21 -13.32 11.17
N ARG A 7 0.32 -13.58 9.97
CA ARG A 7 0.32 -12.60 8.87
C ARG A 7 -1.15 -12.31 8.52
N GLU A 8 -1.53 -11.04 8.58
CA GLU A 8 -2.87 -10.60 8.21
C GLU A 8 -2.92 -10.39 6.70
N PHE A 9 -3.56 -11.33 6.01
CA PHE A 9 -3.85 -11.23 4.59
C PHE A 9 -5.17 -10.48 4.38
N THR A 10 -5.19 -9.60 3.38
CA THR A 10 -6.37 -8.87 2.93
C THR A 10 -6.64 -9.18 1.46
N LEU A 11 -7.91 -9.31 1.10
CA LEU A 11 -8.34 -9.56 -0.27
C LEU A 11 -8.51 -8.23 -1.03
N THR A 12 -8.00 -8.15 -2.25
CA THR A 12 -8.32 -7.05 -3.17
C THR A 12 -9.70 -7.23 -3.79
N ALA A 13 -10.26 -6.16 -4.38
CA ALA A 13 -11.50 -6.23 -5.16
C ALA A 13 -11.42 -7.19 -6.36
N SER A 14 -10.20 -7.46 -6.84
CA SER A 14 -9.91 -8.45 -7.89
C SER A 14 -9.72 -9.88 -7.36
N GLY A 15 -9.89 -10.13 -6.06
CA GLY A 15 -9.82 -11.46 -5.46
C GLY A 15 -8.41 -11.93 -5.08
N TYR A 16 -7.39 -11.07 -5.12
CA TYR A 16 -6.02 -11.44 -4.75
C TYR A 16 -5.76 -11.20 -3.27
N GLU A 17 -5.14 -12.17 -2.62
CA GLU A 17 -4.65 -12.02 -1.24
C GLU A 17 -3.31 -11.29 -1.22
N TYR A 18 -3.16 -10.33 -0.31
CA TYR A 18 -1.91 -9.63 -0.09
C TYR A 18 -1.66 -9.36 1.40
N ASP A 19 -0.39 -9.31 1.78
CA ASP A 19 0.05 -8.99 3.13
C ASP A 19 -0.03 -7.47 3.36
N LYS A 20 -0.89 -7.06 4.31
CA LYS A 20 -1.14 -5.66 4.65
C LYS A 20 0.03 -5.01 5.39
N GLU A 21 0.87 -5.78 6.09
CA GLU A 21 2.04 -5.25 6.77
C GLU A 21 3.13 -4.87 5.77
N LEU A 22 3.27 -5.60 4.67
CA LEU A 22 4.20 -5.26 3.59
C LEU A 22 3.80 -3.95 2.88
N ALA A 23 2.51 -3.64 2.80
CA ALA A 23 2.04 -2.38 2.22
C ALA A 23 2.43 -1.12 3.02
N LYS A 24 2.89 -1.28 4.27
CA LYS A 24 3.30 -0.18 5.16
C LYS A 24 4.81 0.10 5.11
N LEU A 25 5.55 -0.63 4.27
CA LEU A 25 6.99 -0.47 4.16
C LEU A 25 7.37 0.83 3.44
N SER A 26 8.62 1.27 3.68
CA SER A 26 9.25 2.38 2.97
C SER A 26 9.35 2.10 1.47
N VAL A 27 9.62 0.84 1.11
CA VAL A 27 9.51 0.35 -0.26
C VAL A 27 8.04 0.16 -0.60
N LYS A 28 7.62 0.68 -1.75
CA LYS A 28 6.23 0.64 -2.21
C LYS A 28 5.84 -0.78 -2.64
N VAL A 29 5.47 -1.62 -1.66
CA VAL A 29 4.95 -2.96 -1.90
C VAL A 29 3.42 -2.91 -1.96
N PHE A 30 2.89 -2.56 -3.12
CA PHE A 30 1.45 -2.52 -3.37
C PHE A 30 0.89 -3.92 -3.68
N PRO A 31 -0.43 -4.16 -3.50
CA PRO A 31 -1.03 -5.47 -3.73
C PRO A 31 -0.72 -6.08 -5.10
N ALA A 32 -0.70 -5.26 -6.15
CA ALA A 32 -0.38 -5.74 -7.49
C ALA A 32 1.08 -6.21 -7.66
N LEU A 33 2.03 -5.69 -6.87
CA LEU A 33 3.40 -6.21 -6.88
C LEU A 33 3.47 -7.58 -6.21
N GLN A 34 2.75 -7.77 -5.10
CA GLN A 34 2.69 -9.07 -4.42
C GLN A 34 2.04 -10.13 -5.31
N ALA A 35 0.93 -9.77 -5.98
CA ALA A 35 0.28 -10.63 -6.96
C ALA A 35 1.17 -10.94 -8.17
N LEU A 36 1.94 -9.96 -8.66
CA LEU A 36 2.89 -10.17 -9.74
C LEU A 36 3.98 -11.17 -9.34
N ILE A 37 4.59 -11.01 -8.16
CA ILE A 37 5.62 -11.93 -7.66
C ILE A 37 5.08 -13.35 -7.57
N ALA A 38 3.88 -13.53 -6.99
CA ALA A 38 3.22 -14.84 -6.91
C ALA A 38 2.99 -15.44 -8.30
N ASN A 39 2.40 -14.67 -9.22
CA ASN A 39 2.17 -15.13 -10.60
C ASN A 39 3.46 -15.52 -11.32
N GLN A 40 4.58 -14.84 -11.05
CA GLN A 40 5.88 -15.18 -11.67
C GLN A 40 6.42 -16.50 -11.15
N HIS A 41 6.27 -16.81 -9.86
CA HIS A 41 6.64 -18.12 -9.32
C HIS A 41 5.86 -19.25 -9.99
N ASP A 42 4.54 -19.09 -10.11
CA ASP A 42 3.66 -20.06 -10.78
C ASP A 42 4.06 -20.27 -12.24
N LEU A 43 4.31 -19.16 -12.97
CA LEU A 43 4.74 -19.21 -14.36
C LEU A 43 6.10 -19.90 -14.54
N ILE A 44 7.05 -19.66 -13.63
CA ILE A 44 8.35 -20.34 -13.64
C ILE A 44 8.16 -21.85 -13.41
N GLU A 45 7.30 -22.26 -12.47
CA GLU A 45 7.04 -23.66 -12.19
C GLU A 45 6.42 -24.38 -13.39
N ILE A 46 5.39 -23.79 -14.00
CA ILE A 46 4.76 -24.29 -15.23
C ILE A 46 5.79 -24.36 -16.38
N SER A 47 6.62 -23.32 -16.51
CA SER A 47 7.64 -23.27 -17.57
C SER A 47 8.74 -24.31 -17.41
N LYS A 48 9.09 -24.68 -16.17
CA LYS A 48 10.04 -25.78 -15.93
C LYS A 48 9.52 -27.12 -16.44
N ILE A 49 8.21 -27.33 -16.41
CA ILE A 49 7.56 -28.56 -16.90
C ILE A 49 7.51 -28.57 -18.44
N HIS A 50 7.13 -27.45 -19.05
CA HIS A 50 6.85 -27.39 -20.49
C HIS A 50 8.02 -26.96 -21.37
N ALA A 51 9.05 -26.33 -20.80
CA ALA A 51 10.23 -25.81 -21.51
C ALA A 51 11.53 -26.06 -20.71
N PRO A 52 11.88 -27.32 -20.43
CA PRO A 52 13.06 -27.66 -19.62
C PRO A 52 14.38 -27.20 -20.25
N GLU A 53 14.43 -27.02 -21.57
CA GLU A 53 15.59 -26.48 -22.29
C GLU A 53 15.93 -25.03 -21.91
N LYS A 54 14.99 -24.30 -21.31
CA LYS A 54 15.18 -22.93 -20.83
C LYS A 54 15.57 -22.88 -19.35
N SER A 55 15.92 -24.00 -18.73
CA SER A 55 16.22 -24.10 -17.29
C SER A 55 17.19 -23.04 -16.79
N ILE A 56 18.29 -22.79 -17.51
CA ILE A 56 19.31 -21.79 -17.14
C ILE A 56 18.70 -20.37 -17.06
N PHE A 57 17.82 -20.02 -18.01
CA PHE A 57 17.15 -18.72 -18.01
C PHE A 57 16.07 -18.63 -16.92
N LEU A 58 15.38 -19.74 -16.65
CA LEU A 58 14.40 -19.82 -15.56
C LEU A 58 15.07 -19.73 -14.19
N GLU A 59 16.26 -20.31 -14.02
CA GLU A 59 17.09 -20.18 -12.82
C GLU A 59 17.59 -18.75 -12.64
N ALA A 60 18.08 -18.11 -13.71
CA ALA A 60 18.47 -16.70 -13.66
C ALA A 60 17.30 -15.79 -13.26
N HIS A 61 16.13 -15.98 -13.87
CA HIS A 61 14.93 -15.21 -13.51
C HIS A 61 14.49 -15.47 -12.07
N LEU A 62 14.60 -16.72 -11.59
CA LEU A 62 14.34 -17.05 -10.18
C LEU A 62 15.32 -16.32 -9.25
N THR A 63 16.61 -16.23 -9.59
CA THR A 63 17.56 -15.47 -8.78
C THR A 63 17.24 -13.99 -8.71
N GLU A 64 16.83 -13.37 -9.84
CA GLU A 64 16.38 -11.98 -9.86
C GLU A 64 15.12 -11.78 -8.99
N LEU A 65 14.17 -12.72 -9.06
CA LEU A 65 12.95 -12.67 -8.24
C LEU A 65 13.27 -12.78 -6.73
N VAL A 66 14.22 -13.63 -6.36
CA VAL A 66 14.73 -13.76 -4.98
C VAL A 66 15.38 -12.46 -4.51
N GLU A 67 16.15 -11.76 -5.34
CA GLU A 67 16.74 -10.46 -4.97
C GLU A 67 15.68 -9.39 -4.65
N VAL A 68 14.58 -9.39 -5.41
CA VAL A 68 13.43 -8.51 -5.13
C VAL A 68 12.82 -8.85 -3.78
N GLU A 69 12.56 -10.14 -3.51
CA GLU A 69 12.00 -10.60 -2.24
C GLU A 69 12.93 -10.31 -1.05
N GLU A 70 14.24 -10.49 -1.21
CA GLU A 70 15.23 -10.13 -0.21
C GLU A 70 15.20 -8.64 0.12
N THR A 71 15.04 -7.79 -0.89
CA THR A 71 14.96 -6.34 -0.70
C THR A 71 13.72 -5.97 0.11
N ILE A 72 12.58 -6.60 -0.20
CA ILE A 72 11.34 -6.45 0.57
C ILE A 72 11.54 -6.95 2.01
N ALA A 73 12.17 -8.10 2.19
CA ALA A 73 12.44 -8.68 3.51
C ALA A 73 13.36 -7.80 4.36
N LYS A 74 14.44 -7.25 3.77
CA LYS A 74 15.37 -6.32 4.44
C LYS A 74 14.67 -5.06 4.92
N GLU A 75 13.72 -4.53 4.15
CA GLU A 75 12.94 -3.37 4.57
C GLU A 75 11.87 -3.74 5.61
N TYR A 76 11.29 -4.93 5.50
CA TYR A 76 10.36 -5.45 6.49
C TYR A 76 11.02 -5.63 7.86
N THR A 77 12.24 -6.19 7.93
CA THR A 77 12.96 -6.31 9.20
C THR A 77 13.27 -4.95 9.83
N LYS A 78 13.66 -3.95 9.03
CA LYS A 78 13.84 -2.56 9.50
C LYS A 78 12.54 -1.97 10.04
N HIS A 79 11.43 -2.19 9.35
CA HIS A 79 10.11 -1.74 9.81
C HIS A 79 9.69 -2.43 11.12
N CYS A 80 9.92 -3.73 11.26
CA CYS A 80 9.68 -4.46 12.51
C CYS A 80 10.54 -3.93 13.65
N ALA A 81 11.84 -3.71 13.43
CA ALA A 81 12.74 -3.14 14.44
C ALA A 81 12.27 -1.75 14.90
N LYS A 82 11.92 -0.86 13.96
CA LYS A 82 11.32 0.44 14.28
C LYS A 82 10.01 0.32 15.06
N ARG A 83 9.16 -0.64 14.71
CA ARG A 83 7.90 -0.91 15.42
C ARG A 83 8.14 -1.37 16.86
N GLU A 84 9.15 -2.20 17.09
CA GLU A 84 9.55 -2.64 18.44
C GLU A 84 10.17 -1.52 19.27
N GLU A 85 11.06 -0.70 18.70
CA GLU A 85 11.61 0.48 19.36
C GLU A 85 10.51 1.46 19.82
N LEU A 86 9.50 1.68 18.98
CA LEU A 86 8.36 2.52 19.33
C LEU A 86 7.54 1.93 20.47
N LYS A 87 7.37 0.60 20.53
CA LYS A 87 6.69 -0.07 21.65
C LYS A 87 7.48 0.07 22.96
N ILE A 88 8.80 -0.11 22.92
CA ILE A 88 9.68 0.06 24.08
C ILE A 88 9.63 1.52 24.58
N LYS A 89 9.70 2.51 23.67
CA LYS A 89 9.57 3.93 24.03
C LYS A 89 8.22 4.24 24.70
N ARG A 90 7.12 3.64 24.24
CA ARG A 90 5.80 3.79 24.88
C ARG A 90 5.75 3.15 26.27
N GLN A 91 6.25 1.93 26.41
CA GLN A 91 6.32 1.26 27.71
C GLN A 91 7.20 2.00 28.72
N ASN A 92 8.31 2.59 28.27
CA ASN A 92 9.17 3.40 29.12
C ASN A 92 8.47 4.71 29.55
N LYS A 93 7.70 5.35 28.66
CA LYS A 93 6.87 6.53 29.02
C LYS A 93 5.76 6.17 30.01
N GLU A 94 5.10 5.02 29.83
CA GLU A 94 4.07 4.54 30.75
C GLU A 94 4.62 4.16 32.13
N LYS A 95 5.84 3.60 32.20
CA LYS A 95 6.52 3.33 33.47
C LYS A 95 6.92 4.61 34.20
N ILE A 96 7.45 5.61 33.49
CA ILE A 96 7.80 6.92 34.06
C ILE A 96 6.56 7.63 34.64
N VAL A 97 5.40 7.53 33.98
CA VAL A 97 4.14 8.10 34.50
C VAL A 97 3.60 7.32 35.71
N LYS A 98 3.86 6.01 35.80
CA LYS A 98 3.45 5.17 36.94
C LYS A 98 4.34 5.29 38.17
N ASP A 99 5.61 5.66 38.00
CA ASP A 99 6.57 5.82 39.10
C ASP A 99 6.53 7.23 39.74
N MET A 100 5.65 8.13 39.30
CA MET A 100 5.39 9.37 40.05
C MET A 100 4.57 9.06 41.32
N PRO A 101 5.07 9.39 42.52
CA PRO A 101 4.36 9.09 43.75
C PRO A 101 3.10 9.95 43.86
N GLN A 102 1.94 9.31 44.01
CA GLN A 102 0.74 9.96 44.53
C GLN A 102 1.02 10.37 45.97
N SER A 103 1.28 11.66 46.19
CA SER A 103 1.19 12.26 47.52
C SER A 103 -0.03 13.18 47.52
N GLU A 104 -0.98 12.85 48.38
CA GLU A 104 -2.11 13.71 48.69
C GLU A 104 -1.69 14.78 49.73
N GLU A 105 -2.38 15.91 49.63
CA GLU A 105 -2.55 17.03 50.60
C GLU A 105 -1.55 18.21 50.61
N ASN A 106 -2.05 19.32 50.05
CA ASN A 106 -2.06 20.70 50.57
C ASN A 106 -0.77 21.29 51.18
N ASN A 107 -0.08 22.17 50.43
CA ASN A 107 -0.09 23.63 50.68
C ASN A 107 0.90 24.36 49.75
N ASN A 108 0.35 25.37 49.07
CA ASN A 108 0.95 26.60 48.54
C ASN A 108 2.47 26.83 48.72
N ILE A 109 3.20 26.99 47.59
CA ILE A 109 4.07 28.14 47.22
C ILE A 109 5.03 27.75 46.07
N GLN A 110 4.79 28.36 44.90
CA GLN A 110 5.80 28.97 44.01
C GLN A 110 6.87 28.08 43.34
N TYR A 111 6.59 27.69 42.09
CA TYR A 111 7.31 28.03 40.84
C TYR A 111 6.81 27.05 39.76
N GLY A 112 5.75 27.43 39.05
CA GLY A 112 5.16 26.62 37.99
C GLY A 112 6.01 26.68 36.72
N TYR A 113 6.82 25.66 36.48
CA TYR A 113 7.22 25.28 35.13
C TYR A 113 6.40 24.05 34.74
N ASP A 114 5.31 24.32 34.02
CA ASP A 114 4.44 23.32 33.40
C ASP A 114 5.14 22.79 32.14
N GLU A 115 5.68 21.57 32.20
CA GLU A 115 6.38 20.92 31.10
C GLU A 115 5.39 20.22 30.13
N HIS A 116 4.34 20.93 29.74
CA HIS A 116 3.62 20.67 28.50
C HIS A 116 4.32 21.39 27.35
N VAL A 117 5.56 21.01 27.05
CA VAL A 117 6.22 21.38 25.79
C VAL A 117 5.66 20.50 24.67
N LYS A 118 4.38 20.74 24.36
CA LYS A 118 3.91 20.58 23.00
C LYS A 118 4.20 21.89 22.28
N ASP A 119 4.98 21.77 21.21
CA ASP A 119 4.92 22.67 20.08
C ASP A 119 5.31 24.14 20.33
N THR A 120 6.49 24.39 20.91
CA THR A 120 7.10 25.74 20.88
C THR A 120 7.21 26.26 19.45
N GLU A 121 7.50 25.40 18.46
CA GLU A 121 7.51 25.78 17.04
C GLU A 121 6.12 26.16 16.52
N ALA A 122 5.05 25.44 16.87
CA ALA A 122 3.70 25.79 16.40
C ALA A 122 3.15 27.05 17.09
N LEU A 123 3.49 27.27 18.36
CA LEU A 123 3.15 28.50 19.09
C LEU A 123 3.92 29.71 18.54
N LEU A 124 5.20 29.54 18.18
CA LEU A 124 5.98 30.58 17.52
C LEU A 124 5.49 30.86 16.10
N ASP A 125 5.09 29.83 15.36
CA ASP A 125 4.50 29.98 14.02
C ASP A 125 3.11 30.64 14.08
N GLU A 126 2.29 30.32 15.09
CA GLU A 126 1.02 31.02 15.32
C GLU A 126 1.25 32.50 15.68
N ALA A 127 2.26 32.80 16.51
CA ALA A 127 2.64 34.17 16.83
C ALA A 127 3.19 34.92 15.60
N ALA A 128 4.01 34.27 14.77
CA ALA A 128 4.57 34.83 13.55
C ALA A 128 3.47 35.11 12.51
N ASN A 129 2.50 34.20 12.35
CA ASN A 129 1.34 34.39 11.47
C ASN A 129 0.42 35.54 11.94
N ARG A 130 0.37 35.83 13.24
CA ARG A 130 -0.34 37.00 13.79
C ARG A 130 0.43 38.31 13.59
N MET A 131 1.76 38.28 13.68
CA MET A 131 2.60 39.48 13.53
C MET A 131 2.87 39.86 12.07
N SER A 132 2.89 38.88 11.16
CA SER A 132 3.12 39.08 9.74
C SER A 132 2.22 38.13 8.93
N PRO A 133 0.91 38.39 8.86
CA PRO A 133 0.05 37.66 7.94
C PRO A 133 0.61 37.90 6.53
N GLY A 134 1.16 36.84 5.94
CA GLY A 134 1.89 36.91 4.68
C GLY A 134 1.12 37.68 3.60
N LEU A 135 1.86 38.26 2.65
CA LEU A 135 1.29 38.95 1.50
C LEU A 135 0.17 38.12 0.85
N PRO A 136 -0.97 38.72 0.47
CA PRO A 136 -2.15 38.01 -0.03
C PRO A 136 -1.90 37.39 -1.41
N SER A 137 -1.16 36.29 -1.45
CA SER A 137 -0.82 35.50 -2.64
C SER A 137 -2.04 34.77 -3.24
N ALA A 138 -3.12 34.62 -2.46
CA ALA A 138 -4.38 34.01 -2.90
C ALA A 138 -5.05 34.75 -4.09
N ARG A 139 -4.72 36.03 -4.32
CA ARG A 139 -5.23 36.78 -5.49
C ARG A 139 -4.55 36.39 -6.80
N PHE A 140 -3.44 35.67 -6.74
CA PHE A 140 -2.69 35.16 -7.91
C PHE A 140 -2.80 33.65 -8.07
N ALA A 141 -3.60 32.97 -7.24
CA ALA A 141 -3.87 31.56 -7.41
C ALA A 141 -4.64 31.35 -8.73
N ALA A 142 -4.02 30.62 -9.65
CA ALA A 142 -4.67 30.24 -10.90
C ALA A 142 -6.00 29.52 -10.60
N PRO A 143 -7.08 29.80 -11.34
CA PRO A 143 -8.34 29.11 -11.13
C PRO A 143 -8.12 27.59 -11.29
N PRO A 144 -8.66 26.76 -10.38
CA PRO A 144 -8.52 25.32 -10.47
C PRO A 144 -9.08 24.87 -11.82
N LYS A 145 -8.27 24.14 -12.61
CA LYS A 145 -8.69 23.52 -13.86
C LYS A 145 -9.95 22.71 -13.57
N ALA A 146 -11.03 23.02 -14.29
CA ALA A 146 -12.27 22.27 -14.21
C ALA A 146 -11.99 20.79 -14.42
N LEU A 147 -12.40 19.96 -13.46
CA LEU A 147 -12.37 18.52 -13.58
C LEU A 147 -13.25 18.14 -14.77
N VAL A 148 -12.61 17.69 -15.85
CA VAL A 148 -13.27 17.09 -17.00
C VAL A 148 -14.11 15.95 -16.44
N LYS A 149 -15.45 16.06 -16.54
CA LYS A 149 -16.37 14.99 -16.19
C LYS A 149 -15.97 13.78 -17.03
N GLN A 150 -15.43 12.75 -16.38
CA GLN A 150 -15.23 11.47 -17.02
C GLN A 150 -16.62 10.92 -17.30
N GLU A 151 -16.99 10.85 -18.58
CA GLU A 151 -18.19 10.14 -18.99
C GLU A 151 -18.11 8.70 -18.46
N ASP A 152 -19.22 8.22 -17.89
CA ASP A 152 -19.33 6.86 -17.37
C ASP A 152 -18.97 5.88 -18.50
N LYS A 153 -17.80 5.28 -18.37
CA LYS A 153 -17.32 4.32 -19.35
C LYS A 153 -18.19 3.08 -19.24
N ASP A 154 -18.85 2.73 -20.34
CA ASP A 154 -19.65 1.51 -20.44
C ASP A 154 -18.74 0.27 -20.28
N VAL A 155 -18.67 -0.23 -19.05
CA VAL A 155 -17.82 -1.36 -18.65
C VAL A 155 -18.20 -2.61 -19.42
N ARG A 156 -19.50 -2.82 -19.69
CA ARG A 156 -20.01 -3.95 -20.45
C ARG A 156 -19.45 -3.94 -21.87
N ARG A 157 -19.56 -2.80 -22.56
CA ARG A 157 -19.03 -2.66 -23.92
C ARG A 157 -17.52 -2.87 -23.99
N ILE A 158 -16.79 -2.38 -22.98
CA ILE A 158 -15.33 -2.56 -22.89
C ILE A 158 -14.98 -4.03 -22.68
N ALA A 159 -15.66 -4.72 -21.76
CA ALA A 159 -15.41 -6.13 -21.46
C ALA A 159 -15.69 -7.03 -22.67
N ILE A 160 -16.84 -6.84 -23.33
CA ILE A 160 -17.17 -7.59 -24.56
C ILE A 160 -16.12 -7.35 -25.64
N GLY A 161 -15.75 -6.08 -25.90
CA GLY A 161 -14.76 -5.74 -26.92
C GLY A 161 -13.36 -6.30 -26.62
N ALA A 162 -12.95 -6.33 -25.36
CA ALA A 162 -11.68 -6.90 -24.93
C ALA A 162 -11.65 -8.42 -25.13
N SER A 163 -12.72 -9.12 -24.75
CA SER A 163 -12.86 -10.58 -24.91
C SER A 163 -12.83 -10.99 -26.38
N ILE A 164 -13.58 -10.30 -27.23
CA ILE A 164 -13.58 -10.55 -28.69
C ILE A 164 -12.17 -10.36 -29.25
N LYS A 165 -11.51 -9.25 -28.91
CA LYS A 165 -10.17 -8.93 -29.41
C LYS A 165 -9.12 -9.96 -28.97
N ALA A 166 -9.18 -10.40 -27.71
CA ALA A 166 -8.26 -11.40 -27.18
C ALA A 166 -8.45 -12.76 -27.86
N LEU A 167 -9.70 -13.20 -28.03
CA LEU A 167 -10.02 -14.49 -28.66
C LEU A 167 -9.71 -14.49 -30.17
N SER A 168 -10.01 -13.41 -30.88
CA SER A 168 -9.63 -13.30 -32.30
C SER A 168 -8.11 -13.30 -32.50
N ALA A 169 -7.35 -12.64 -31.61
CA ALA A 169 -5.89 -12.67 -31.66
C ALA A 169 -5.31 -14.06 -31.35
N LEU A 170 -5.92 -14.80 -30.41
CA LEU A 170 -5.50 -16.15 -30.03
C LEU A 170 -5.79 -17.18 -31.13
N LEU A 171 -6.97 -17.10 -31.75
CA LEU A 171 -7.41 -18.07 -32.76
C LEU A 171 -6.93 -17.72 -34.17
N GLY A 172 -6.44 -16.50 -34.41
CA GLY A 172 -6.02 -16.04 -35.73
C GLY A 172 -7.15 -15.96 -36.76
N ARG A 173 -8.41 -15.93 -36.31
CA ARG A 173 -9.62 -15.85 -37.13
C ARG A 173 -10.69 -14.98 -36.46
N GLU A 174 -11.68 -14.57 -37.24
CA GLU A 174 -12.89 -13.93 -36.71
C GLU A 174 -13.78 -14.95 -35.96
N LEU A 175 -14.51 -14.45 -34.97
CA LEU A 175 -15.45 -15.22 -34.16
C LEU A 175 -16.79 -15.35 -34.89
N ASN A 176 -17.41 -16.52 -34.80
CA ASN A 176 -18.74 -16.75 -35.35
C ASN A 176 -19.81 -16.14 -34.43
N GLU A 177 -21.01 -15.88 -34.97
CA GLU A 177 -22.13 -15.29 -34.21
C GLU A 177 -22.50 -16.06 -32.94
N GLN A 178 -22.42 -17.39 -32.98
CA GLN A 178 -22.66 -18.23 -31.80
C GLN A 178 -21.61 -18.00 -30.71
N GLU A 179 -20.34 -17.85 -31.09
CA GLU A 179 -19.24 -17.61 -30.15
C GLU A 179 -19.38 -16.21 -29.53
N LEU A 180 -19.79 -15.22 -30.33
CA LEU A 180 -20.08 -13.86 -29.86
C LEU A 180 -21.22 -13.84 -28.83
N SER A 181 -22.33 -14.54 -29.09
CA SER A 181 -23.47 -14.62 -28.16
C SER A 181 -23.09 -15.28 -26.83
N VAL A 182 -22.24 -16.31 -26.87
CA VAL A 182 -21.71 -16.94 -25.65
C VAL A 182 -20.87 -15.96 -24.85
N ILE A 183 -19.98 -15.19 -25.50
CA ILE A 183 -19.15 -14.17 -24.85
C ILE A 183 -20.04 -13.10 -24.19
N GLU A 184 -21.08 -12.63 -24.87
CA GLU A 184 -22.02 -11.65 -24.28
C GLU A 184 -22.69 -12.22 -23.03
N SER A 185 -23.21 -13.45 -23.09
CA SER A 185 -23.86 -14.10 -21.93
C SER A 185 -22.90 -14.33 -20.76
N GLN A 186 -21.63 -14.65 -21.05
CA GLN A 186 -20.61 -14.83 -20.03
C GLN A 186 -20.24 -13.49 -19.39
N VAL A 187 -20.00 -12.44 -20.18
CA VAL A 187 -19.69 -11.11 -19.65
C VAL A 187 -20.84 -10.58 -18.79
N ASP A 188 -22.09 -10.79 -19.23
CA ASP A 188 -23.29 -10.40 -18.47
C ASP A 188 -23.47 -11.21 -17.17
N SER A 189 -22.87 -12.40 -17.05
CA SER A 189 -22.90 -13.17 -15.80
C SER A 189 -21.89 -12.70 -14.75
N TYR A 190 -20.87 -11.95 -15.16
CA TYR A 190 -19.79 -11.48 -14.29
C TYR A 190 -19.90 -9.98 -13.93
N LEU A 191 -20.83 -9.24 -14.54
CA LEU A 191 -21.13 -7.83 -14.27
C LEU A 191 -22.46 -7.69 -13.53
#